data_AF-A0A920UKX6-F1
#
_entry.id   AF-A0A920UKX6-F1
#
_cell.length_a   1.000
_cell.length_b   1.000
_cell.length_c   1.000
_cell.angle_alpha   90.00
_cell.angle_beta   90.00
_cell.angle_gamma   90.00
#
_symmetry.space_group_name_H-M   'P 1'
#
loop_
_entity.id
_entity.type
_entity.pdbx_description
1 polymer ?
#
loop_
_entity_poly.entity_id
_entity_poly.type
_entity_poly.pdbx_seq_one_letter_code
_entity_poly.pdbx_strand_id
1 'polypeptide(L)'
;MPKEYNYDHYKTVPEPADKVNYKKKKPKLIAVVDEDNCTGCQVCVPFCPVDCIEPVPTEKYGTPIPPVQVRHDECIGCQICAKACTKLTWDAIRMIKTEEFEETYDITLTG
;
A
#
# COMPACT_ATOMS: atom_id res chain seq x y z
N MET A 1 -20.95 5.59 -44.33
CA MET A 1 -21.58 5.59 -43.00
C MET A 1 -20.52 5.13 -42.00
N PRO A 2 -19.95 6.01 -41.16
CA PRO A 2 -18.99 5.60 -40.13
C PRO A 2 -19.73 4.82 -39.04
N LYS A 3 -19.18 3.67 -38.64
CA LYS A 3 -19.72 2.86 -37.54
C LYS A 3 -19.50 3.62 -36.24
N GLU A 4 -20.59 3.94 -35.55
CA GLU A 4 -20.59 4.58 -34.24
C GLU A 4 -20.12 3.54 -33.21
N TYR A 5 -18.85 3.62 -32.84
CA TYR A 5 -18.32 2.83 -31.74
C TYR A 5 -18.67 3.59 -30.46
N ASN A 6 -19.76 3.20 -29.80
CA ASN A 6 -20.05 3.65 -28.45
C ASN A 6 -19.05 3.00 -27.50
N TYR A 7 -18.01 3.75 -27.17
CA TYR A 7 -17.03 3.36 -26.16
C TYR A 7 -17.50 4.01 -24.87
N ASP A 8 -18.26 3.27 -24.06
CA ASP A 8 -18.65 3.67 -22.71
C ASP A 8 -17.40 3.74 -21.82
N HIS A 9 -16.66 4.84 -21.94
CA HIS A 9 -15.41 5.11 -21.23
C HIS A 9 -15.61 5.31 -19.71
N TYR A 10 -16.85 5.50 -19.27
CA TYR A 10 -17.19 5.64 -17.86
C TYR A 10 -17.82 4.35 -17.36
N LYS A 11 -17.00 3.34 -17.10
CA LYS A 11 -17.44 2.19 -16.30
C LYS A 11 -17.90 2.75 -14.95
N THR A 12 -19.18 2.58 -14.63
CA THR A 12 -19.77 2.93 -13.34
C THR A 12 -18.86 2.42 -12.23
N VAL A 13 -18.54 3.30 -11.28
CA VAL A 13 -17.70 2.96 -10.13
C VAL A 13 -18.31 1.73 -9.46
N PRO A 14 -17.59 0.59 -9.39
CA PRO A 14 -18.13 -0.59 -8.72
C PRO A 14 -18.44 -0.25 -7.28
N GLU A 15 -19.55 -0.77 -6.78
CA GLU A 15 -19.97 -0.57 -5.40
C GLU A 15 -18.83 -0.97 -4.44
N PRO A 16 -18.49 -0.15 -3.44
CA PRO A 16 -17.42 -0.45 -2.51
C PRO A 16 -17.73 -1.77 -1.80
N ALA A 17 -16.79 -2.71 -1.82
CA ALA A 17 -17.00 -4.03 -1.24
C ALA A 17 -17.29 -3.94 0.27
N ASP A 18 -18.46 -4.42 0.71
CA ASP A 18 -18.95 -4.39 2.10
C ASP A 18 -18.13 -5.21 3.11
N LYS A 19 -17.02 -5.83 2.68
CA LYS A 19 -16.30 -6.82 3.48
C LYS A 19 -14.95 -6.26 3.90
N VAL A 20 -14.92 -5.73 5.13
CA VAL A 20 -13.66 -5.51 5.86
C VAL A 20 -12.98 -6.86 6.04
N ASN A 21 -11.89 -7.08 5.32
CA ASN A 21 -11.18 -8.36 5.32
C ASN A 21 -10.26 -8.43 6.52
N TYR A 22 -10.81 -8.85 7.67
CA TYR A 22 -10.02 -9.11 8.86
C TYR A 22 -9.07 -10.28 8.60
N LYS A 23 -7.78 -10.06 8.85
CA LYS A 23 -6.81 -11.15 8.83
C LYS A 23 -7.21 -12.24 9.81
N LYS A 24 -7.00 -13.50 9.40
CA LYS A 24 -7.17 -14.68 10.26
C LYS A 24 -5.84 -15.21 10.83
N LYS A 25 -4.71 -14.68 10.35
CA LYS A 25 -3.35 -15.11 10.69
C LYS A 25 -2.37 -13.96 10.56
N LYS A 26 -1.40 -13.93 11.48
CA LYS A 26 -0.21 -13.08 11.37
C LYS A 26 0.56 -13.41 10.08
N PRO A 27 0.89 -12.42 9.25
CA PRO A 27 1.74 -12.64 8.07
C PRO A 27 3.15 -13.01 8.52
N LYS A 28 3.95 -13.60 7.62
CA LYS A 28 5.38 -13.85 7.87
C LYS A 28 6.28 -12.67 7.50
N LEU A 29 5.77 -11.79 6.64
CA LEU A 29 6.49 -10.66 6.08
C LEU A 29 5.62 -9.41 6.18
N ILE A 30 6.24 -8.30 6.52
CA ILE A 30 5.62 -6.98 6.66
C ILE A 30 6.32 -6.01 5.73
N ALA A 31 5.53 -5.17 5.07
CA ALA A 31 6.05 -4.10 4.23
C ALA A 31 6.39 -2.90 5.12
N VAL A 32 7.62 -2.42 5.02
CA VAL A 32 8.14 -1.23 5.68
C VAL A 32 8.55 -0.23 4.61
N VAL A 33 8.08 1.01 4.77
CA VAL A 33 8.40 2.10 3.83
C VAL A 33 9.64 2.81 4.34
N ASP A 34 10.60 2.99 3.46
CA ASP A 34 11.77 3.84 3.67
C ASP A 34 11.40 5.28 3.30
N GLU A 35 11.26 6.13 4.32
CA GLU A 35 10.78 7.50 4.16
C GLU A 35 11.77 8.39 3.40
N ASP A 36 13.07 8.10 3.46
CA ASP A 36 14.11 8.85 2.74
C ASP A 36 14.08 8.59 1.23
N ASN A 37 13.71 7.36 0.81
CA ASN A 37 13.64 6.98 -0.59
C ASN A 37 12.22 7.10 -1.20
N CYS A 38 11.19 7.27 -0.37
CA CYS A 38 9.81 7.36 -0.83
C CYS A 38 9.48 8.75 -1.38
N THR A 39 9.02 8.81 -2.63
CA THR A 39 8.59 10.06 -3.27
C THR A 39 7.15 10.46 -3.02
N GLY A 40 6.36 9.61 -2.35
CA GLY A 40 4.92 9.84 -2.22
C GLY A 40 4.16 9.74 -3.55
N CYS A 41 4.68 9.01 -4.53
CA CYS A 41 4.02 8.79 -5.83
C CYS A 41 2.68 8.06 -5.74
N GLN A 42 2.36 7.46 -4.58
CA GLN A 42 1.11 6.75 -4.27
C GLN A 42 0.76 5.61 -5.22
N VAL A 43 1.72 5.17 -6.05
CA VAL A 43 1.50 4.08 -7.01
C VAL A 43 1.15 2.77 -6.30
N CYS A 44 1.70 2.54 -5.11
CA CYS A 44 1.51 1.32 -4.33
C CYS A 44 0.12 1.21 -3.67
N VAL A 45 -0.60 2.31 -3.48
CA VAL A 45 -1.92 2.37 -2.83
C VAL A 45 -2.95 1.51 -3.57
N PRO A 46 -3.24 1.74 -4.87
CA PRO A 46 -4.25 0.96 -5.61
C PRO A 46 -3.87 -0.50 -5.83
N PHE A 47 -2.60 -0.88 -5.64
CA PHE A 47 -2.15 -2.27 -5.75
C PHE A 47 -2.27 -3.04 -4.44
N CYS A 48 -2.59 -2.38 -3.32
CA CYS A 48 -2.72 -3.05 -2.05
C CYS A 48 -4.06 -3.81 -1.98
N PRO A 49 -4.08 -5.15 -1.86
CA PRO A 49 -5.31 -5.94 -1.88
C PRO A 49 -6.17 -5.79 -0.62
N VAL A 50 -5.60 -5.22 0.44
CA VAL A 50 -6.25 -4.96 1.74
C VAL A 50 -6.28 -3.47 2.07
N ASP A 51 -5.89 -2.62 1.11
CA ASP A 51 -5.90 -1.16 1.24
C ASP A 51 -5.19 -0.61 2.50
N CYS A 52 -4.13 -1.28 2.96
CA CYS A 52 -3.41 -0.93 4.18
C CYS A 52 -2.31 0.14 3.98
N ILE A 53 -2.36 0.93 2.91
CA ILE A 53 -1.31 1.92 2.58
C ILE A 53 -1.97 3.28 2.40
N GLU A 54 -1.48 4.29 3.11
CA GLU A 54 -2.04 5.65 3.08
C GLU A 54 -0.93 6.71 3.02
N PRO A 55 -1.14 7.86 2.35
CA PRO A 55 -0.21 8.97 2.40
C PRO A 55 -0.19 9.59 3.79
N VAL A 56 0.99 9.95 4.30
CA VAL A 56 1.06 10.67 5.57
C VAL A 56 0.64 12.14 5.39
N PRO A 57 0.04 12.78 6.40
CA PRO A 57 -0.32 14.19 6.31
C PRO A 57 0.91 15.08 6.16
N THR A 58 0.78 16.11 5.32
CA THR A 58 1.85 17.06 4.97
C THR A 58 2.41 17.82 6.17
N GLU A 59 1.61 17.95 7.24
CA GLU A 59 1.98 18.58 8.50
C GLU A 59 3.17 17.90 9.19
N LYS A 60 3.37 16.59 8.98
CA LYS A 60 4.41 15.82 9.66
C LYS A 60 5.81 16.03 9.06
N TYR A 61 5.91 16.29 7.75
CA TYR A 61 7.18 16.31 7.03
C TYR A 61 7.56 17.67 6.44
N GLY A 62 6.62 18.63 6.34
CA GLY A 62 6.91 19.95 5.78
C GLY A 62 7.34 19.95 4.30
N THR A 63 7.20 18.81 3.62
CA THR A 63 7.59 18.57 2.22
C THR A 63 6.35 18.61 1.33
N PRO A 64 6.44 19.15 0.09
CA PRO A 64 5.31 19.22 -0.84
C PRO A 64 4.70 17.87 -1.22
N ILE A 65 5.47 16.77 -1.12
CA ILE A 65 4.98 15.42 -1.42
C ILE A 65 5.38 14.50 -0.25
N PRO A 66 4.44 14.14 0.62
CA PRO A 66 4.72 13.33 1.79
C PRO A 66 4.87 11.84 1.43
N PRO A 67 5.68 11.06 2.17
CA PRO A 67 5.81 9.62 1.95
C PRO A 67 4.53 8.86 2.26
N VAL A 68 4.45 7.60 1.87
CA VAL A 68 3.34 6.71 2.27
C VAL A 68 3.67 5.97 3.55
N GLN A 69 2.66 5.62 4.33
CA GLN A 69 2.76 4.78 5.51
C GLN A 69 1.92 3.52 5.33
N VAL A 70 2.42 2.40 5.85
CA VAL A 70 1.72 1.11 5.84
C VAL A 70 1.12 0.87 7.22
N ARG A 71 -0.16 0.55 7.27
CA ARG A 71 -0.82 -0.02 8.45
C ARG A 71 -0.37 -1.46 8.61
N HIS A 72 0.64 -1.68 9.45
CA HIS A 72 1.28 -2.97 9.64
C HIS A 72 0.32 -4.05 10.17
N ASP A 73 -0.68 -3.66 10.97
CA ASP A 73 -1.70 -4.57 11.51
C ASP A 73 -2.59 -5.19 10.41
N GLU A 74 -2.83 -4.46 9.32
CA GLU A 74 -3.64 -4.92 8.19
C GLU A 74 -2.80 -5.52 7.05
N CYS A 75 -1.49 -5.30 7.03
CA CYS A 75 -0.58 -5.77 5.98
C CYS A 75 -0.50 -7.30 5.86
N ILE A 76 -1.06 -7.93 4.82
CA ILE A 76 -1.02 -9.41 4.63
C ILE A 76 0.33 -9.97 4.13
N GLY A 77 1.34 -9.12 3.92
CA GLY A 77 2.63 -9.57 3.42
C GLY A 77 2.60 -10.10 1.98
N CYS A 78 1.67 -9.63 1.15
CA CYS A 78 1.51 -10.07 -0.24
C CYS A 78 2.64 -9.61 -1.19
N GLN A 79 3.49 -8.67 -0.76
CA GLN A 79 4.64 -8.11 -1.50
C GLN A 79 4.29 -7.38 -2.81
N ILE A 80 3.02 -7.12 -3.10
CA ILE A 80 2.60 -6.44 -4.34
C ILE A 80 3.08 -4.99 -4.33
N CYS A 81 2.98 -4.30 -3.19
CA CYS A 81 3.46 -2.93 -3.01
C CYS A 81 4.97 -2.82 -3.26
N ALA A 82 5.78 -3.72 -2.70
CA ALA A 82 7.23 -3.76 -2.93
C ALA A 82 7.55 -3.92 -4.43
N LYS A 83 6.93 -4.89 -5.10
CA LYS A 83 7.12 -5.10 -6.55
C LYS A 83 6.70 -3.90 -7.40
N ALA A 84 5.61 -3.23 -7.04
CA ALA A 84 5.16 -2.03 -7.73
C ALA A 84 6.15 -0.87 -7.53
N CYS A 85 6.69 -0.72 -6.31
CA CYS A 85 7.66 0.32 -5.97
C CYS A 85 8.96 0.18 -6.77
N THR A 86 9.58 -1.02 -6.75
CA THR A 86 10.85 -1.32 -7.44
C THR A 86 10.73 -1.15 -8.96
N LYS A 87 9.58 -1.52 -9.54
CA LYS A 87 9.41 -1.52 -11.01
C LYS A 87 9.12 -0.15 -11.61
N LEU A 88 8.56 0.78 -10.83
CA LEU A 88 7.95 1.99 -11.39
C LEU A 88 8.67 3.27 -10.99
N THR A 89 9.28 3.34 -9.81
CA THR A 89 9.79 4.63 -9.30
C THR A 89 11.14 4.48 -8.61
N TRP A 90 11.16 4.08 -7.33
CA TRP A 90 12.36 3.83 -6.52
C TRP A 90 12.07 2.69 -5.53
N ASP A 91 13.09 1.90 -5.17
CA ASP A 91 12.97 0.70 -4.31
C ASP A 91 12.74 1.05 -2.83
N ALA A 92 11.68 1.83 -2.55
CA ALA A 92 11.42 2.44 -1.24
C ALA A 92 10.59 1.58 -0.29
N ILE A 93 10.12 0.40 -0.70
CA ILE A 93 9.35 -0.51 0.16
C ILE A 93 10.13 -1.79 0.36
N ARG A 94 10.60 -2.00 1.60
CA ARG A 94 11.31 -3.21 2.01
C ARG A 94 10.36 -4.20 2.66
N MET A 95 10.57 -5.48 2.38
CA MET A 95 9.85 -6.57 3.03
C MET A 95 10.73 -7.14 4.13
N ILE A 96 10.32 -7.01 5.39
CA ILE A 96 11.02 -7.59 6.53
C ILE A 96 10.17 -8.69 7.16
N LYS A 97 10.77 -9.62 7.89
CA LYS A 97 9.98 -10.63 8.60
C LYS A 97 9.21 -9.99 9.76
N THR A 98 8.07 -10.59 10.07
CA THR A 98 7.23 -10.14 11.19
C THR A 98 7.98 -10.22 12.52
N GLU A 99 8.76 -11.29 12.75
CA GLU A 99 9.61 -11.43 13.94
C GLU A 99 10.60 -10.25 14.07
N GLU A 100 11.32 -9.93 12.99
CA GLU A 100 12.31 -8.85 12.96
C GLU A 100 11.65 -7.47 13.10
N PHE A 101 10.43 -7.31 12.57
CA PHE A 101 9.64 -6.09 12.71
C PHE A 101 9.21 -5.87 14.16
N GLU A 102 8.68 -6.90 14.82
CA GLU A 102 8.24 -6.83 16.21
C GLU A 102 9.44 -6.49 17.14
N GLU A 103 10.63 -7.04 16.87
CA GLU A 103 11.86 -6.74 17.61
C GLU A 103 12.41 -5.33 17.35
N THR A 104 12.40 -4.86 16.09
CA THR A 104 13.00 -3.57 15.71
C THR A 104 12.16 -2.39 16.19
N TYR A 105 10.83 -2.54 16.20
CA TYR A 105 9.90 -1.44 16.47
C TYR A 105 9.18 -1.55 17.81
N ASP A 106 9.36 -2.64 18.57
CA ASP A 106 8.64 -2.91 19.84
C ASP A 106 7.10 -2.86 19.67
N ILE A 107 6.60 -3.32 18.51
CA ILE A 107 5.16 -3.32 18.17
C ILE A 107 4.67 -4.76 18.09
N THR A 108 3.58 -5.09 18.80
CA THR A 108 2.93 -6.40 18.66
C THR A 108 1.87 -6.36 17.57
N LEU A 109 2.02 -7.18 16.52
CA LEU A 109 1.04 -7.23 15.43
C LEU A 109 -0.11 -8.18 15.78
N THR A 110 -1.35 -7.71 15.64
CA THR A 110 -2.55 -8.52 15.83
C THR A 110 -2.80 -9.36 14.57
N GLY A 111 -3.39 -10.54 14.71
CA GLY A 111 -3.65 -11.45 13.59
C GLY A 111 -4.83 -12.36 13.81
#